data_AF-A0A6H2BZZ4-F1
#
_entry.id   AF-A0A6H2BZZ4-F1
#
_cell.length_a   1.000
_cell.length_b   1.000
_cell.length_c   1.000
_cell.angle_alpha   90.00
_cell.angle_beta   90.00
_cell.angle_gamma   90.00
#
_symmetry.space_group_name_H-M   'P 1'
#
loop_
_entity.id
_entity.type
_entity.pdbx_description
1 polymer ?
#
loop_
_entity_poly.entity_id
_entity_poly.type
_entity_poly.pdbx_seq_one_letter_code
_entity_poly.pdbx_strand_id
1 'polypeptide(L)'
;MKHKKNLLVNKSEATTNEELKKAASKYGALVYPKVRIADIVEINQKILTDKDEYSYALKAHFDFVITTGSELSPEFAIEVDGSSHNDPQAQKRDRKKNSICQKYEISLFRIKSNFLKPIGDFPKNDSQSIFAGKFDSLAGWLVETWFLQKAFYEAQDNGLIPEDEPFLWFSFIGHDPFAQSALYLHKKYKDKLCRTIKPKIIKGHDDNEITWATLAILQLHNGLYIYGESECTSINFYSSSAYDLCEELAILEIVQRFEEIESITGLFTQEQMAKKEEEFRKKYI
;
A
#
# COMPACT_ATOMS: atom_id res chain seq x y z
N MET A 1 3.88 42.99 13.49
CA MET A 1 4.61 41.80 13.01
C MET A 1 3.62 40.66 12.78
N LYS A 2 3.63 40.01 11.62
CA LYS A 2 2.75 38.87 11.32
C LYS A 2 3.37 37.61 11.94
N HIS A 3 2.94 37.25 13.15
CA HIS A 3 3.38 36.02 13.84
C HIS A 3 2.67 34.74 13.35
N LYS A 4 1.79 34.86 12.34
CA LYS A 4 1.05 33.72 11.78
C LYS A 4 1.88 33.07 10.67
N LYS A 5 2.19 31.78 10.83
CA LYS A 5 2.68 30.92 9.76
C LYS A 5 1.49 30.27 9.07
N ASN A 6 1.63 29.96 7.78
CA ASN A 6 0.65 29.14 7.07
C ASN A 6 0.60 27.75 7.70
N LEU A 7 -0.57 27.10 7.62
CA LEU A 7 -0.73 25.72 8.04
C LEU A 7 0.31 24.83 7.33
N LEU A 8 0.87 23.88 8.09
CA LEU A 8 1.81 22.89 7.55
C LEU A 8 1.11 21.82 6.68
N VAL A 9 -0.22 21.80 6.72
CA VAL A 9 -1.04 20.95 5.84
C VAL A 9 -0.79 21.38 4.40
N ASN A 10 0.01 20.60 3.70
CA ASN A 10 0.20 20.81 2.28
C ASN A 10 -1.06 20.33 1.52
N LYS A 11 -1.23 20.78 0.27
CA LYS A 11 -2.41 20.43 -0.54
C LYS A 11 -2.61 18.90 -0.64
N SER A 12 -1.52 18.13 -0.65
CA SER A 12 -1.57 16.67 -0.70
C SER A 12 -2.18 16.08 0.57
N GLU A 13 -1.80 16.55 1.76
CA GLU A 13 -2.37 16.10 3.03
C GLU A 13 -3.86 16.41 3.14
N ALA A 14 -4.29 17.58 2.65
CA ALA A 14 -5.71 17.93 2.61
C ALA A 14 -6.51 16.97 1.71
N THR A 15 -6.00 16.70 0.50
CA THR A 15 -6.62 15.74 -0.42
C THR A 15 -6.63 14.32 0.16
N THR A 16 -5.53 13.86 0.76
CA THR A 16 -5.49 12.56 1.44
C THR A 16 -6.56 12.46 2.53
N ASN A 17 -6.71 13.50 3.35
CA ASN A 17 -7.70 13.54 4.42
C ASN A 17 -9.13 13.39 3.88
N GLU A 18 -9.46 14.09 2.79
CA GLU A 18 -10.78 14.01 2.16
C GLU A 18 -11.07 12.61 1.62
N GLU A 19 -10.12 12.00 0.92
CA GLU A 19 -10.23 10.64 0.38
C GLU A 19 -10.40 9.59 1.50
N LEU A 20 -9.55 9.65 2.53
CA LEU A 20 -9.65 8.72 3.66
C LEU A 20 -10.97 8.88 4.41
N LYS A 21 -11.45 10.11 4.62
CA LYS A 21 -12.76 10.36 5.26
C LYS A 21 -13.90 9.78 4.44
N LYS A 22 -13.86 9.95 3.12
CA LYS A 22 -14.88 9.40 2.22
C LYS A 22 -14.96 7.87 2.37
N ALA A 23 -13.81 7.19 2.34
CA ALA A 23 -13.76 5.74 2.52
C ALA A 23 -14.20 5.30 3.94
N ALA A 24 -13.63 5.89 4.99
CA ALA A 24 -13.90 5.54 6.38
C ALA A 24 -15.37 5.76 6.78
N SER A 25 -16.00 6.84 6.29
CA SER A 25 -17.38 7.18 6.66
C SER A 25 -18.41 6.13 6.25
N LYS A 26 -18.13 5.32 5.23
CA LYS A 26 -18.97 4.19 4.80
C LYS A 26 -19.13 3.13 5.89
N TYR A 27 -18.16 3.06 6.81
CA TYR A 27 -18.08 2.08 7.89
C TYR A 27 -18.34 2.70 9.26
N GLY A 28 -18.88 3.93 9.31
CA GLY A 28 -19.08 4.65 10.56
C GLY A 28 -17.78 5.05 11.27
N ALA A 29 -16.64 4.99 10.57
CA ALA A 29 -15.33 5.33 11.10
C ALA A 29 -14.98 6.81 10.86
N LEU A 30 -14.09 7.33 11.69
CA LEU A 30 -13.63 8.71 11.65
C LEU A 30 -12.13 8.77 11.38
N VAL A 31 -11.70 9.83 10.70
CA VAL A 31 -10.29 10.07 10.37
C VAL A 31 -9.80 11.33 11.07
N TYR A 32 -8.75 11.17 11.86
CA TYR A 32 -8.11 12.25 12.60
C TYR A 32 -6.70 12.51 12.05
N PRO A 33 -6.42 13.72 11.53
CA PRO A 33 -5.09 14.06 11.07
C PRO A 33 -4.17 14.45 12.24
N LYS A 34 -2.87 14.20 12.10
CA LYS A 34 -1.81 14.67 13.02
C LYS A 34 -2.08 14.30 14.48
N VAL A 35 -2.42 13.06 14.76
CA VAL A 35 -2.64 12.53 16.12
C VAL A 35 -1.32 12.12 16.73
N ARG A 36 -1.03 12.50 17.98
CA ARG A 36 0.22 12.08 18.65
C ARG A 36 0.20 10.59 18.92
N ILE A 37 1.36 9.93 18.85
CA ILE A 37 1.47 8.53 19.26
C ILE A 37 1.02 8.37 20.72
N ALA A 38 1.40 9.29 21.59
CA ALA A 38 1.01 9.29 23.01
C ALA A 38 -0.49 9.54 23.28
N ASP A 39 -1.27 9.93 22.26
CA ASP A 39 -2.74 10.06 22.38
C ASP A 39 -3.45 8.74 22.03
N ILE A 40 -2.74 7.76 21.47
CA ILE A 40 -3.27 6.49 20.96
C ILE A 40 -2.88 5.34 21.87
N VAL A 41 -1.72 5.43 22.52
CA VAL A 41 -1.18 4.41 23.42
C VAL A 41 -0.56 5.02 24.67
N GLU A 42 -0.62 4.28 25.78
CA GLU A 42 0.03 4.69 27.03
C GLU A 42 1.54 4.43 26.98
N ILE A 43 2.30 5.50 26.70
CA ILE A 43 3.76 5.43 26.58
C ILE A 43 4.40 5.08 27.92
N ASN A 44 5.06 3.93 27.98
CA ASN A 44 5.73 3.45 29.18
C ASN A 44 7.18 3.00 28.91
N GLN A 45 8.02 3.15 29.95
CA GLN A 45 9.46 2.84 29.91
C GLN A 45 9.77 1.34 29.99
N LYS A 46 8.76 0.49 30.28
CA LYS A 46 8.93 -0.96 30.28
C LYS A 46 8.93 -1.51 28.85
N ILE A 47 8.11 -0.94 27.97
CA ILE A 47 8.05 -1.26 26.54
C ILE A 47 9.14 -0.50 25.77
N LEU A 48 9.28 0.82 26.00
CA LEU A 48 10.31 1.64 25.36
C LEU A 48 11.49 1.89 26.30
N THR A 49 12.45 0.97 26.29
CA THR A 49 13.66 1.07 27.11
C THR A 49 14.69 2.07 26.57
N ASP A 50 14.69 2.32 25.26
CA ASP A 50 15.52 3.34 24.63
C ASP A 50 14.97 4.76 24.89
N LYS A 51 15.81 5.64 25.45
CA LYS A 51 15.41 7.00 25.84
C LYS A 51 15.06 7.90 24.66
N ASP A 52 15.73 7.72 23.52
CA ASP A 52 15.51 8.53 22.32
C ASP A 52 14.19 8.12 21.64
N GLU A 53 13.88 6.82 21.62
CA GLU A 53 12.59 6.27 21.19
C GLU A 53 11.45 6.69 22.12
N TYR A 54 11.63 6.58 23.44
CA TYR A 54 10.66 7.05 24.43
C TYR A 54 10.35 8.55 24.25
N SER A 55 11.38 9.39 24.15
CA SER A 55 11.21 10.83 23.91
C SER A 55 10.56 11.12 22.55
N TYR A 56 10.84 10.30 21.54
CA TYR A 56 10.22 10.41 20.22
C TYR A 56 8.74 10.07 20.25
N ALA A 57 8.34 8.99 20.92
CA ALA A 57 6.93 8.57 21.04
C ALA A 57 6.06 9.66 21.69
N LEU A 58 6.59 10.40 22.66
CA LEU A 58 5.87 11.49 23.33
C LEU A 58 5.57 12.71 22.44
N LYS A 59 6.31 12.90 21.34
CA LYS A 59 6.22 14.12 20.50
C LYS A 59 5.87 13.84 19.04
N ALA A 60 6.02 12.60 18.58
CA ALA A 60 5.73 12.22 17.22
C ALA A 60 4.22 12.12 16.99
N HIS A 61 3.82 12.33 15.74
CA HIS A 61 2.44 12.23 15.30
C HIS A 61 2.34 11.23 14.16
N PHE A 62 1.20 10.56 14.06
CA PHE A 62 0.77 9.93 12.83
C PHE A 62 0.13 10.96 11.91
N ASP A 63 0.31 10.82 10.59
CA ASP A 63 -0.36 11.69 9.64
C ASP A 63 -1.88 11.55 9.72
N PHE A 64 -2.37 10.31 9.79
CA PHE A 64 -3.78 10.00 9.94
C PHE A 64 -3.98 8.81 10.90
N VAL A 65 -5.04 8.86 11.70
CA VAL A 65 -5.51 7.74 12.51
C VAL A 65 -6.99 7.53 12.21
N ILE A 66 -7.33 6.28 11.93
CA ILE A 66 -8.70 5.85 11.71
C ILE A 66 -9.21 5.32 13.04
N THR A 67 -10.40 5.75 13.44
CA THR A 67 -11.03 5.33 14.71
C THR A 67 -12.46 4.88 14.50
N THR A 68 -12.97 4.06 15.42
CA THR A 68 -14.37 3.64 15.46
C THR A 68 -14.98 3.85 16.84
N GLY A 69 -16.31 3.73 16.91
CA GLY A 69 -17.07 3.76 18.16
C GLY A 69 -17.17 5.16 18.79
N SER A 70 -17.97 5.25 19.86
CA SER A 70 -18.16 6.50 20.61
C SER A 70 -16.93 6.91 21.42
N GLU A 71 -16.06 5.96 21.75
CA GLU A 71 -14.83 6.18 22.52
C GLU A 71 -13.63 6.55 21.63
N LEU A 72 -13.83 6.62 20.31
CA LEU A 72 -12.79 6.92 19.33
C LEU A 72 -11.62 5.93 19.38
N SER A 73 -11.94 4.64 19.53
CA SER A 73 -10.97 3.55 19.59
C SER A 73 -10.13 3.52 18.30
N PRO A 74 -8.79 3.64 18.39
CA PRO A 74 -7.90 3.59 17.23
C PRO A 74 -7.90 2.22 16.57
N GLU A 75 -8.07 2.19 15.25
CA GLU A 75 -8.02 0.97 14.44
C GLU A 75 -6.62 0.79 13.82
N PHE A 76 -6.19 1.78 13.05
CA PHE A 76 -4.88 1.81 12.39
C PHE A 76 -4.47 3.24 12.03
N ALA A 77 -3.19 3.42 11.76
CA ALA A 77 -2.60 4.66 11.31
C ALA A 77 -2.20 4.59 9.82
N ILE A 78 -2.25 5.74 9.15
CA ILE A 78 -1.67 5.93 7.81
C ILE A 78 -0.61 7.03 7.87
N GLU A 79 0.55 6.76 7.28
CA GLU A 79 1.61 7.74 7.00
C GLU A 79 1.68 8.03 5.50
N VAL A 80 1.90 9.29 5.13
CA VAL A 80 2.11 9.68 3.74
C VAL A 80 3.59 9.95 3.49
N ASP A 81 4.26 8.98 2.88
CA ASP A 81 5.68 9.11 2.58
C ASP A 81 5.88 10.06 1.39
N GLY A 82 6.73 11.06 1.59
CA GLY A 82 7.17 11.98 0.55
C GLY A 82 8.19 11.33 -0.40
N SER A 83 8.36 11.91 -1.59
CA SER A 83 9.29 11.41 -2.62
C SER A 83 10.78 11.51 -2.25
N SER A 84 11.13 12.10 -1.11
CA SER A 84 12.52 12.27 -0.67
C SER A 84 13.04 11.04 0.07
N HIS A 85 13.24 9.94 -0.66
CA HIS A 85 13.72 8.66 -0.10
C HIS A 85 15.16 8.72 0.47
N ASN A 86 15.93 9.79 0.22
CA ASN A 86 17.35 9.87 0.56
C ASN A 86 17.69 10.79 1.74
N ASP A 87 16.72 11.30 2.52
CA ASP A 87 17.03 12.03 3.76
C ASP A 87 17.34 11.05 4.91
N PRO A 88 18.59 10.97 5.41
CA PRO A 88 18.94 10.05 6.50
C PRO A 88 18.19 10.36 7.80
N GLN A 89 17.80 11.63 8.02
CA GLN A 89 17.04 12.01 9.20
C GLN A 89 15.58 11.57 9.11
N ALA A 90 14.97 11.63 7.92
CA ALA A 90 13.65 11.03 7.68
C ALA A 90 13.68 9.53 7.96
N GLN A 91 14.62 8.80 7.35
CA GLN A 91 14.78 7.35 7.57
C GLN A 91 15.00 6.99 9.05
N LYS A 92 15.72 7.81 9.81
CA LYS A 92 15.90 7.60 11.26
C LYS A 92 14.58 7.78 12.02
N ARG A 93 13.79 8.80 11.69
CA ARG A 93 12.45 9.02 12.29
C ARG A 93 11.51 7.87 11.92
N ASP A 94 11.57 7.41 10.69
CA ASP A 94 10.76 6.31 10.18
C ASP A 94 11.06 5.01 10.90
N ARG A 95 12.33 4.64 11.04
CA ARG A 95 12.75 3.46 11.80
C ARG A 95 12.27 3.50 13.25
N LYS A 96 12.33 4.66 13.91
CA LYS A 96 11.78 4.81 15.28
C LYS A 96 10.27 4.61 15.31
N LYS A 97 9.53 5.26 14.41
CA LYS A 97 8.08 5.13 14.35
C LYS A 97 7.68 3.68 14.09
N ASN A 98 8.39 3.00 13.19
CA ASN A 98 8.17 1.59 12.88
C ASN A 98 8.42 0.69 14.11
N SER A 99 9.56 0.86 14.79
CA SER A 99 9.89 0.15 16.04
C SER A 99 8.83 0.37 17.13
N ILE A 100 8.35 1.60 17.29
CA ILE A 100 7.28 1.92 18.26
C ILE A 100 5.99 1.18 17.89
N CYS A 101 5.60 1.19 16.60
CA CYS A 101 4.40 0.49 16.14
C CYS A 101 4.50 -1.02 16.37
N GLN A 102 5.66 -1.63 16.12
CA GLN A 102 5.89 -3.04 16.43
C GLN A 102 5.74 -3.34 17.92
N LYS A 103 6.35 -2.52 18.79
CA LYS A 103 6.35 -2.75 20.25
C LYS A 103 5.00 -2.52 20.94
N TYR A 104 4.17 -1.64 20.39
CA TYR A 104 2.81 -1.36 20.88
C TYR A 104 1.72 -2.03 20.05
N GLU A 105 2.09 -2.90 19.11
CA GLU A 105 1.14 -3.60 18.23
C GLU A 105 0.21 -2.63 17.46
N ILE A 106 0.70 -1.44 17.13
CA ILE A 106 -0.05 -0.44 16.38
C ILE A 106 -0.01 -0.82 14.91
N SER A 107 -1.20 -0.99 14.32
CA SER A 107 -1.37 -1.18 12.88
C SER A 107 -1.01 0.10 12.14
N LEU A 108 -0.03 0.03 11.25
CA LEU A 108 0.45 1.16 10.45
C LEU A 108 0.59 0.75 8.99
N PHE A 109 0.05 1.56 8.09
CA PHE A 109 0.30 1.46 6.66
C PHE A 109 0.93 2.75 6.13
N ARG A 110 2.00 2.65 5.34
CA ARG A 110 2.61 3.82 4.69
C ARG A 110 2.20 3.89 3.23
N ILE A 111 1.64 5.02 2.83
CA ILE A 111 1.21 5.25 1.45
C ILE A 111 2.11 6.27 0.76
N LYS A 112 2.32 6.07 -0.54
CA LYS A 112 2.97 7.05 -1.43
C LYS A 112 1.90 7.88 -2.13
N SER A 113 2.27 9.02 -2.72
CA SER A 113 1.31 9.91 -3.39
C SER A 113 0.51 9.25 -4.53
N ASN A 114 1.08 8.23 -5.19
CA ASN A 114 0.38 7.46 -6.22
C ASN A 114 -0.75 6.58 -5.67
N PHE A 115 -0.81 6.33 -4.35
CA PHE A 115 -1.88 5.54 -3.73
C PHE A 115 -3.21 6.33 -3.67
N LEU A 116 -3.18 7.63 -3.93
CA LEU A 116 -4.36 8.49 -3.99
C LEU A 116 -5.03 8.48 -5.37
N LYS A 117 -4.45 7.78 -6.36
CA LYS A 117 -5.03 7.66 -7.69
C LYS A 117 -6.11 6.56 -7.72
N PRO A 118 -7.16 6.72 -8.56
CA PRO A 118 -8.14 5.67 -8.80
C PRO A 118 -7.49 4.35 -9.20
N ILE A 119 -8.10 3.25 -8.78
CA ILE A 119 -7.61 1.90 -9.05
C ILE A 119 -8.78 0.98 -9.43
N GLY A 120 -8.50 -0.06 -10.21
CA GLY A 120 -9.52 -0.97 -10.70
C GLY A 120 -10.26 -0.51 -11.96
N ASP A 121 -9.87 0.64 -12.53
CA ASP A 121 -10.45 1.15 -13.79
C ASP A 121 -9.69 0.57 -14.99
N PHE A 122 -10.09 -0.63 -15.42
CA PHE A 122 -9.52 -1.28 -16.60
C PHE A 122 -10.34 -0.97 -17.85
N PRO A 123 -9.71 -0.92 -19.04
CA PRO A 123 -10.44 -0.78 -20.30
C PRO A 123 -11.54 -1.83 -20.42
N LYS A 124 -12.74 -1.40 -20.83
CA LYS A 124 -13.86 -2.30 -21.10
C LYS A 124 -13.43 -3.30 -22.18
N ASN A 125 -13.19 -4.54 -21.77
CA ASN A 125 -12.92 -5.66 -22.64
C ASN A 125 -14.15 -6.58 -22.67
N ASP A 126 -14.15 -7.56 -23.59
CA ASP A 126 -15.26 -8.51 -23.76
C ASP A 126 -15.54 -9.38 -22.52
N SER A 127 -14.69 -9.32 -21.49
CA SER A 127 -14.89 -10.04 -20.23
C SER A 127 -14.33 -9.23 -19.04
N GLN A 128 -15.14 -9.10 -17.99
CA GLN A 128 -14.78 -8.49 -16.72
C GLN A 128 -14.89 -9.56 -15.63
N SER A 129 -13.85 -9.72 -14.81
CA SER A 129 -13.94 -10.55 -13.62
C SER A 129 -15.07 -10.04 -12.72
N ILE A 130 -15.91 -10.95 -12.22
CA ILE A 130 -16.95 -10.61 -11.23
C ILE A 130 -16.33 -10.12 -9.91
N PHE A 131 -15.07 -10.48 -9.65
CA PHE A 131 -14.32 -10.03 -8.48
C PHE A 131 -13.77 -8.61 -8.65
N ALA A 132 -13.74 -8.07 -9.89
CA ALA A 132 -13.15 -6.78 -10.18
C ALA A 132 -13.89 -5.64 -9.49
N GLY A 133 -13.19 -4.92 -8.61
CA GLY A 133 -13.65 -3.71 -7.96
C GLY A 133 -13.05 -2.44 -8.54
N LYS A 134 -13.77 -1.32 -8.45
CA LYS A 134 -13.26 0.02 -8.80
C LYS A 134 -13.34 0.91 -7.58
N PHE A 135 -12.23 1.58 -7.27
CA PHE A 135 -12.11 2.43 -6.09
C PHE A 135 -11.56 3.80 -6.47
N ASP A 136 -11.98 4.82 -5.73
CA ASP A 136 -11.54 6.20 -5.93
C ASP A 136 -10.03 6.36 -5.68
N SER A 137 -9.48 5.54 -4.78
CA SER A 137 -8.05 5.46 -4.51
C SER A 137 -7.64 4.11 -3.92
N LEU A 138 -6.37 3.73 -4.08
CA LEU A 138 -5.79 2.57 -3.40
C LEU A 138 -5.80 2.77 -1.87
N ALA A 139 -5.54 4.00 -1.40
CA ALA A 139 -5.66 4.35 0.01
C ALA A 139 -7.08 4.12 0.53
N GLY A 140 -8.10 4.54 -0.23
CA GLY A 140 -9.50 4.25 0.07
C GLY A 140 -9.76 2.74 0.15
N TRP A 141 -9.32 1.97 -0.86
CA TRP A 141 -9.44 0.51 -0.87
C TRP A 141 -8.79 -0.14 0.36
N LEU A 142 -7.62 0.31 0.81
CA LEU A 142 -6.99 -0.21 2.03
C LEU A 142 -7.88 -0.02 3.27
N VAL A 143 -8.56 1.14 3.38
CA VAL A 143 -9.55 1.38 4.44
C VAL A 143 -10.73 0.42 4.33
N GLU A 144 -11.27 0.24 3.12
CA GLU A 144 -12.39 -0.67 2.90
C GLU A 144 -12.02 -2.12 3.24
N THR A 145 -10.85 -2.58 2.80
CA THR A 145 -10.33 -3.92 3.06
C THR A 145 -10.06 -4.18 4.55
N TRP A 146 -9.62 -3.17 5.30
CA TRP A 146 -9.51 -3.26 6.76
C TRP A 146 -10.86 -3.57 7.41
N PHE A 147 -11.90 -2.79 7.09
CA PHE A 147 -13.21 -2.99 7.68
C PHE A 147 -13.90 -4.27 7.19
N LEU A 148 -13.62 -4.68 5.95
CA LEU A 148 -14.07 -5.97 5.44
C LEU A 148 -13.45 -7.14 6.22
N GLN A 149 -12.15 -7.09 6.53
CA GLN A 149 -11.50 -8.09 7.38
C GLN A 149 -12.11 -8.11 8.78
N LYS A 150 -12.33 -6.94 9.39
CA LYS A 150 -12.96 -6.85 10.70
C LYS A 150 -14.35 -7.49 10.70
N ALA A 151 -15.19 -7.15 9.73
CA ALA A 151 -16.53 -7.74 9.59
C ALA A 151 -16.48 -9.25 9.32
N PHE A 152 -15.46 -9.74 8.61
CA PHE A 152 -15.24 -11.17 8.38
C PHE A 152 -14.92 -11.90 9.69
N TYR A 153 -14.02 -11.36 10.52
CA TYR A 153 -13.70 -11.95 11.83
C TYR A 153 -14.86 -11.85 12.82
N GLU A 154 -15.61 -10.75 12.84
CA GLU A 154 -16.86 -10.65 13.59
C GLU A 154 -17.88 -11.71 13.14
N ALA A 155 -17.95 -12.02 11.84
CA ALA A 155 -18.80 -13.08 11.32
C ALA A 155 -18.32 -14.48 11.73
N GLN A 156 -17.01 -14.71 11.86
CA GLN A 156 -16.46 -15.95 12.43
C GLN A 156 -16.83 -16.09 13.91
N ASP A 157 -16.64 -15.04 14.71
CA ASP A 157 -16.99 -15.03 16.15
C ASP A 157 -18.48 -15.33 16.38
N ASN A 158 -19.34 -14.92 15.44
CA ASN A 158 -20.78 -15.17 15.46
C ASN A 158 -21.20 -16.51 14.80
N GLY A 159 -20.26 -17.33 14.35
CA GLY A 159 -20.52 -18.64 13.73
C GLY A 159 -21.15 -18.58 12.33
N LEU A 160 -21.09 -17.44 11.66
CA LEU A 160 -21.59 -17.26 10.29
C LEU A 160 -20.56 -17.70 9.23
N ILE A 161 -19.28 -17.70 9.59
CA ILE A 161 -18.16 -18.16 8.79
C ILE A 161 -17.36 -19.17 9.63
N PRO A 162 -16.89 -20.30 9.07
CA PRO A 162 -16.02 -21.23 9.79
C PRO A 162 -14.76 -20.55 10.32
N GLU A 163 -14.32 -20.89 11.54
CA GLU A 163 -13.11 -20.32 12.17
C GLU A 163 -11.82 -20.61 11.37
N ASP A 164 -11.79 -21.68 10.58
CA ASP A 164 -10.65 -22.08 9.75
C ASP A 164 -10.66 -21.47 8.34
N GLU A 165 -11.70 -20.72 7.96
CA GLU A 165 -11.74 -20.00 6.68
C GLU A 165 -10.80 -18.79 6.74
N PRO A 166 -9.79 -18.69 5.85
CA PRO A 166 -8.89 -17.55 5.83
C PRO A 166 -9.55 -16.32 5.21
N PHE A 167 -9.27 -15.14 5.75
CA PHE A 167 -9.62 -13.89 5.08
C PHE A 167 -8.78 -13.71 3.82
N LEU A 168 -9.43 -13.62 2.66
CA LEU A 168 -8.81 -13.35 1.36
C LEU A 168 -9.57 -12.21 0.67
N TRP A 169 -8.96 -11.02 0.56
CA TRP A 169 -9.65 -9.84 0.00
C TRP A 169 -10.15 -10.08 -1.43
N PHE A 170 -9.45 -10.90 -2.21
CA PHE A 170 -9.78 -11.21 -3.60
C PHE A 170 -10.93 -12.22 -3.76
N SER A 171 -11.42 -12.80 -2.66
CA SER A 171 -12.58 -13.71 -2.67
C SER A 171 -13.92 -12.99 -2.64
N PHE A 172 -13.94 -11.67 -2.43
CA PHE A 172 -15.15 -10.87 -2.37
C PHE A 172 -15.50 -10.28 -3.75
N ILE A 173 -16.75 -10.50 -4.19
CA ILE A 173 -17.26 -9.98 -5.47
C ILE A 173 -17.17 -8.45 -5.48
N GLY A 174 -16.59 -7.91 -6.56
CA GLY A 174 -16.43 -6.47 -6.73
C GLY A 174 -15.42 -5.80 -5.80
N HIS A 175 -14.56 -6.56 -5.10
CA HIS A 175 -13.63 -6.01 -4.11
C HIS A 175 -12.14 -6.09 -4.50
N ASP A 176 -11.81 -6.78 -5.58
CA ASP A 176 -10.44 -6.94 -6.03
C ASP A 176 -10.09 -5.91 -7.13
N PRO A 177 -9.34 -4.84 -6.82
CA PRO A 177 -8.94 -3.86 -7.83
C PRO A 177 -7.85 -4.38 -8.78
N PHE A 178 -7.31 -5.58 -8.56
CA PHE A 178 -6.24 -6.18 -9.36
C PHE A 178 -6.72 -7.35 -10.21
N ALA A 179 -7.92 -7.90 -9.97
CA ALA A 179 -8.48 -9.06 -10.66
C ALA A 179 -8.38 -8.98 -12.20
N GLN A 180 -8.48 -7.78 -12.77
CA GLN A 180 -8.41 -7.58 -14.23
C GLN A 180 -6.99 -7.55 -14.78
N SER A 181 -5.95 -7.38 -13.96
CA SER A 181 -4.55 -7.34 -14.40
C SER A 181 -4.16 -8.65 -15.10
N ALA A 182 -4.46 -9.79 -14.49
CA ALA A 182 -4.16 -11.10 -15.07
C ALA A 182 -4.90 -11.36 -16.38
N LEU A 183 -6.19 -10.98 -16.46
CA LEU A 183 -7.00 -11.12 -17.67
C LEU A 183 -6.50 -10.21 -18.80
N TYR A 184 -6.07 -9.00 -18.46
CA TYR A 184 -5.46 -8.07 -19.41
C TYR A 184 -4.16 -8.64 -19.99
N LEU A 185 -3.25 -9.13 -19.15
CA LEU A 185 -1.98 -9.72 -19.60
C LEU A 185 -2.22 -10.97 -20.45
N HIS A 186 -3.20 -11.81 -20.10
CA HIS A 186 -3.60 -12.96 -20.92
C HIS A 186 -4.07 -12.55 -22.32
N LYS A 187 -4.84 -11.45 -22.43
CA LYS A 187 -5.24 -10.90 -23.73
C LYS A 187 -4.02 -10.42 -24.53
N LYS A 188 -3.11 -9.65 -23.92
CA LYS A 188 -1.88 -9.19 -24.59
C LYS A 188 -0.99 -10.34 -25.07
N TYR A 189 -0.98 -11.45 -24.34
CA TYR A 189 -0.31 -12.68 -24.76
C TYR A 189 -0.98 -13.31 -25.99
N LYS A 190 -2.32 -13.44 -26.00
CA LYS A 190 -3.07 -13.92 -27.16
C LYS A 190 -2.87 -13.05 -28.40
N ASP A 191 -2.76 -11.74 -28.19
CA ASP A 191 -2.48 -10.75 -29.24
C ASP A 191 -1.01 -10.76 -29.71
N LYS A 192 -0.19 -11.68 -29.16
CA LYS A 192 1.26 -11.82 -29.47
C LYS A 192 2.07 -10.57 -29.20
N LEU A 193 1.70 -9.80 -28.17
CA LEU A 193 2.48 -8.65 -27.72
C LEU A 193 3.55 -9.07 -26.69
N CYS A 194 3.23 -9.99 -25.79
CA CYS A 194 4.17 -10.56 -24.82
C CYS A 194 4.44 -12.04 -25.04
N ARG A 195 5.65 -12.49 -24.69
CA ARG A 195 6.08 -13.90 -24.87
C ARG A 195 5.54 -14.84 -23.80
N THR A 196 5.21 -14.30 -22.64
CA THR A 196 4.64 -15.04 -21.51
C THR A 196 3.39 -14.32 -21.00
N ILE A 197 2.48 -15.07 -20.40
CA ILE A 197 1.31 -14.50 -19.71
C ILE A 197 1.74 -13.93 -18.35
N LYS A 198 2.59 -14.66 -17.63
CA LYS A 198 3.06 -14.29 -16.30
C LYS A 198 4.39 -13.55 -16.38
N PRO A 199 4.52 -12.37 -15.75
CA PRO A 199 5.81 -11.73 -15.53
C PRO A 199 6.73 -12.60 -14.66
N LYS A 200 8.04 -12.44 -14.83
CA LYS A 200 9.05 -12.89 -13.84
C LYS A 200 8.93 -11.98 -12.62
N ILE A 201 8.75 -12.57 -11.45
CA ILE A 201 8.63 -11.85 -10.18
C ILE A 201 9.92 -12.01 -9.38
N ILE A 202 10.47 -10.89 -8.89
CA ILE A 202 11.60 -10.85 -7.97
C ILE A 202 11.14 -10.06 -6.76
N LYS A 203 11.16 -10.68 -5.59
CA LYS A 203 10.79 -10.04 -4.32
C LYS A 203 12.00 -9.88 -3.42
N GLY A 204 11.95 -8.85 -2.60
CA GLY A 204 12.92 -8.59 -1.54
C GLY A 204 12.31 -7.69 -0.48
N HIS A 205 13.08 -7.37 0.54
CA HIS A 205 12.65 -6.51 1.65
C HIS A 205 13.81 -5.67 2.17
N ASP A 206 13.52 -4.71 3.03
CA ASP A 206 14.55 -4.03 3.82
C ASP A 206 15.09 -4.94 4.94
N ASP A 207 16.23 -4.58 5.53
CA ASP A 207 16.89 -5.37 6.59
C ASP A 207 15.98 -5.71 7.80
N ASN A 208 14.87 -5.00 7.98
CA ASN A 208 13.96 -5.17 9.11
C ASN A 208 12.67 -5.94 8.74
N GLU A 209 12.51 -6.39 7.49
CA GLU A 209 11.32 -7.10 6.98
C GLU A 209 10.01 -6.29 7.09
N ILE A 210 10.11 -4.96 7.12
CA ILE A 210 8.97 -4.05 7.29
C ILE A 210 8.54 -3.49 5.93
N THR A 211 9.52 -3.20 5.09
CA THR A 211 9.31 -2.69 3.74
C THR A 211 9.56 -3.80 2.75
N TRP A 212 8.54 -4.13 1.97
CA TRP A 212 8.63 -5.12 0.91
C TRP A 212 8.74 -4.42 -0.43
N ALA A 213 9.44 -5.05 -1.37
CA ALA A 213 9.55 -4.57 -2.72
C ALA A 213 9.37 -5.71 -3.72
N THR A 214 8.83 -5.41 -4.88
CA THR A 214 8.69 -6.36 -5.99
C THR A 214 9.10 -5.70 -7.29
N LEU A 215 9.92 -6.42 -8.06
CA LEU A 215 10.22 -6.16 -9.47
C LEU A 215 9.54 -7.23 -10.32
N ALA A 216 8.54 -6.83 -11.09
CA ALA A 216 7.88 -7.66 -12.08
C ALA A 216 8.46 -7.36 -13.46
N ILE A 217 8.83 -8.37 -14.24
CA ILE A 217 9.47 -8.21 -15.56
C ILE A 217 8.72 -9.04 -16.60
N LEU A 218 8.31 -8.42 -17.71
CA LEU A 218 7.63 -9.10 -18.80
C LEU A 218 8.37 -8.90 -20.13
N GLN A 219 8.69 -10.01 -20.81
CA GLN A 219 9.32 -9.98 -22.12
C GLN A 219 8.29 -9.84 -23.24
N LEU A 220 8.54 -8.91 -24.15
CA LEU A 220 7.74 -8.67 -25.34
C LEU A 220 8.19 -9.55 -26.52
N HIS A 221 7.31 -9.75 -27.50
CA HIS A 221 7.62 -10.58 -28.68
C HIS A 221 8.81 -10.07 -29.49
N ASN A 222 8.98 -8.74 -29.58
CA ASN A 222 10.08 -8.07 -30.26
C ASN A 222 11.44 -8.20 -29.55
N GLY A 223 11.50 -8.92 -28.42
CA GLY A 223 12.73 -9.13 -27.64
C GLY A 223 13.05 -8.03 -26.63
N LEU A 224 12.27 -6.95 -26.61
CA LEU A 224 12.33 -5.91 -25.57
C LEU A 224 11.53 -6.32 -24.33
N TYR A 225 11.61 -5.50 -23.29
CA TYR A 225 11.01 -5.76 -21.99
C TYR A 225 10.23 -4.55 -21.49
N ILE A 226 9.26 -4.84 -20.64
CA ILE A 226 8.64 -3.87 -19.73
C ILE A 226 8.75 -4.43 -18.31
N TYR A 227 8.73 -3.54 -17.32
CA TYR A 227 8.76 -3.93 -15.92
C TYR A 227 7.81 -3.04 -15.11
N GLY A 228 7.43 -3.54 -13.95
CA GLY A 228 6.83 -2.74 -12.89
C GLY A 228 7.60 -2.94 -11.60
N GLU A 229 7.68 -1.89 -10.80
CA GLU A 229 8.40 -1.89 -9.53
C GLU A 229 7.55 -1.21 -8.47
N SER A 230 7.33 -1.91 -7.37
CA SER A 230 6.58 -1.36 -6.23
C SER A 230 7.32 -1.59 -4.94
N GLU A 231 7.03 -0.74 -3.97
CA GLU A 231 7.50 -0.88 -2.60
C GLU A 231 6.35 -0.46 -1.68
N CYS A 232 6.04 -1.31 -0.70
CA CYS A 232 5.01 -1.10 0.31
C CYS A 232 5.60 -1.31 1.69
N THR A 233 5.11 -0.54 2.65
CA THR A 233 5.48 -0.69 4.05
C THR A 233 4.23 -0.81 4.89
N SER A 234 4.14 -1.89 5.66
CA SER A 234 3.05 -2.18 6.58
C SER A 234 3.59 -2.78 7.87
N ILE A 235 2.98 -2.45 9.01
CA ILE A 235 3.31 -3.01 10.31
C ILE A 235 1.99 -3.40 10.97
N ASN A 236 1.86 -4.66 11.39
CA ASN A 236 0.65 -5.20 12.01
C ASN A 236 -0.65 -4.98 11.20
N PHE A 237 -0.53 -4.73 9.89
CA PHE A 237 -1.67 -4.49 8.99
C PHE A 237 -1.85 -5.75 8.12
N TYR A 238 -2.84 -6.57 8.47
CA TYR A 238 -2.96 -7.93 7.93
C TYR A 238 -4.03 -8.10 6.86
N SER A 239 -4.90 -7.11 6.64
CA SER A 239 -5.98 -7.20 5.65
C SER A 239 -5.46 -7.26 4.21
N SER A 240 -4.25 -6.73 3.97
CA SER A 240 -3.45 -6.94 2.77
C SER A 240 -1.98 -6.80 3.15
N SER A 241 -1.22 -7.91 3.14
CA SER A 241 0.20 -7.85 3.51
C SER A 241 0.97 -6.96 2.51
N ALA A 242 1.99 -6.22 2.98
CA ALA A 242 2.87 -5.48 2.06
C ALA A 242 3.54 -6.40 1.03
N TYR A 243 3.78 -7.67 1.38
CA TYR A 243 4.36 -8.68 0.49
C TYR A 243 3.46 -8.99 -0.72
N ASP A 244 2.16 -9.19 -0.49
CA ASP A 244 1.22 -9.52 -1.56
C ASP A 244 0.85 -8.27 -2.37
N LEU A 245 0.60 -7.17 -1.68
CA LEU A 245 0.22 -5.91 -2.31
C LEU A 245 1.33 -5.37 -3.23
N CYS A 246 2.60 -5.54 -2.87
CA CYS A 246 3.70 -5.20 -3.78
C CYS A 246 3.63 -5.98 -5.10
N GLU A 247 3.36 -7.28 -5.05
CA GLU A 247 3.31 -8.04 -6.29
C GLU A 247 2.21 -7.52 -7.22
N GLU A 248 1.02 -7.31 -6.67
CA GLU A 248 -0.12 -6.79 -7.43
C GLU A 248 0.14 -5.40 -8.00
N LEU A 249 0.79 -4.51 -7.25
CA LEU A 249 1.13 -3.17 -7.73
C LEU A 249 2.22 -3.20 -8.82
N ALA A 250 3.23 -4.05 -8.68
CA ALA A 250 4.25 -4.21 -9.72
C ALA A 250 3.64 -4.79 -11.01
N ILE A 251 2.70 -5.73 -10.90
CA ILE A 251 1.97 -6.25 -12.06
C ILE A 251 1.06 -5.17 -12.67
N LEU A 252 0.38 -4.39 -11.84
CA LEU A 252 -0.48 -3.30 -12.30
C LEU A 252 0.32 -2.24 -13.07
N GLU A 253 1.54 -1.91 -12.65
CA GLU A 253 2.40 -0.98 -13.40
C GLU A 253 2.76 -1.53 -14.78
N ILE A 254 3.01 -2.84 -14.92
CA ILE A 254 3.18 -3.47 -16.25
C ILE A 254 1.94 -3.26 -17.11
N VAL A 255 0.75 -3.46 -16.55
CA VAL A 255 -0.52 -3.25 -17.28
C VAL A 255 -0.67 -1.79 -17.71
N GLN A 256 -0.40 -0.83 -16.83
CA GLN A 256 -0.45 0.60 -17.15
C GLN A 256 0.54 0.96 -18.26
N ARG A 257 1.76 0.39 -18.25
CA ARG A 257 2.74 0.60 -19.31
C ARG A 257 2.27 0.08 -20.66
N PHE A 258 1.49 -1.01 -20.73
CA PHE A 258 0.92 -1.45 -22.00
C PHE A 258 0.01 -0.41 -22.65
N GLU A 259 -0.66 0.42 -21.86
CA GLU A 259 -1.47 1.54 -22.38
C GLU A 259 -0.57 2.65 -22.94
N GLU A 260 0.67 2.77 -22.45
CA GLU A 260 1.68 3.72 -22.91
C GLU A 260 2.55 3.19 -24.07
N ILE A 261 2.57 1.88 -24.35
CA ILE A 261 3.42 1.29 -25.40
C ILE A 261 3.09 1.85 -26.79
N GLU A 262 1.85 2.32 -27.02
CA GLU A 262 1.48 3.01 -28.26
C GLU A 262 2.36 4.26 -28.52
N SER A 263 3.00 4.84 -27.50
CA SER A 263 3.94 5.97 -27.63
C SER A 263 5.43 5.61 -27.69
N ILE A 264 5.83 4.33 -27.85
CA ILE A 264 7.24 3.83 -27.95
C ILE A 264 8.10 4.08 -26.68
N THR A 265 7.57 4.78 -25.68
CA THR A 265 8.28 5.08 -24.42
C THR A 265 8.21 3.90 -23.46
N GLY A 266 9.27 3.67 -22.67
CA GLY A 266 9.24 2.72 -21.56
C GLY A 266 9.57 1.25 -21.90
N LEU A 267 10.13 0.98 -23.08
CA LEU A 267 10.71 -0.32 -23.42
C LEU A 267 12.19 -0.41 -23.04
N PHE A 268 12.61 -1.59 -22.60
CA PHE A 268 13.96 -1.85 -22.12
C PHE A 268 14.63 -2.95 -22.95
N THR A 269 15.92 -2.79 -23.24
CA THR A 269 16.76 -3.84 -23.80
C THR A 269 17.11 -4.88 -22.73
N GLN A 270 17.63 -6.04 -23.15
CA GLN A 270 18.09 -7.07 -22.22
C GLN A 270 19.18 -6.57 -21.27
N GLU A 271 20.13 -5.76 -21.76
CA GLU A 271 21.20 -5.18 -20.95
C GLU A 271 20.65 -4.20 -19.91
N GLN A 272 19.72 -3.33 -20.30
CA GLN A 272 19.08 -2.40 -19.38
C GLN A 272 18.28 -3.14 -18.31
N MET A 273 17.59 -4.23 -18.67
CA MET A 273 16.86 -5.05 -17.70
C MET A 273 17.79 -5.81 -16.75
N ALA A 274 18.91 -6.34 -17.24
CA ALA A 274 19.89 -7.02 -16.38
C ALA A 274 20.45 -6.06 -15.32
N LYS A 275 20.80 -4.83 -15.73
CA LYS A 275 21.23 -3.78 -14.80
C LYS A 275 20.15 -3.43 -13.77
N LYS A 276 18.89 -3.29 -14.21
CA LYS A 276 17.76 -2.99 -13.32
C LYS A 276 17.53 -4.10 -12.28
N GLU A 277 17.63 -5.36 -12.70
CA GLU A 277 17.55 -6.51 -11.80
C GLU A 277 18.70 -6.51 -10.78
N GLU A 278 19.93 -6.21 -11.20
CA GLU A 278 21.08 -6.10 -10.30
C GLU A 278 20.91 -4.98 -9.27
N GLU A 279 20.46 -3.80 -9.70
CA GLU A 279 20.18 -2.66 -8.81
C GLU A 279 19.10 -3.01 -7.77
N PHE A 280 18.03 -3.69 -8.19
CA PHE A 280 16.96 -4.14 -7.30
C PHE A 280 17.48 -5.15 -6.27
N ARG A 281 18.22 -6.17 -6.72
CA ARG A 281 18.80 -7.19 -5.85
C ARG A 281 19.70 -6.55 -4.80
N LYS A 282 20.64 -5.70 -5.22
CA LYS A 282 21.55 -5.00 -4.30
C LYS A 282 20.83 -4.20 -3.21
N LYS A 283 19.60 -3.73 -3.48
CA LYS A 283 18.82 -2.93 -2.54
C LYS A 283 17.99 -3.78 -1.57
N TYR A 284 17.50 -4.95 -1.98
CA TYR A 284 16.44 -5.68 -1.26
C TYR A 284 16.70 -7.19 -1.06
N ILE A 285 17.82 -7.74 -1.56
CA ILE A 285 18.21 -9.16 -1.47
C ILE A 285 19.68 -9.26 -1.06
#